data_AF-A0A7S1S018-F1
#
_entry.id   AF-A0A7S1S018-F1
#
_cell.length_a   1.000
_cell.length_b   1.000
_cell.length_c   1.000
_cell.angle_alpha   90.00
_cell.angle_beta   90.00
_cell.angle_gamma   90.00
#
_symmetry.space_group_name_H-M   'P 1'
#
loop_
_entity.id
_entity.type
_entity.pdbx_description
1 polymer ?
#
loop_
_entity_poly.entity_id
_entity_poly.type
_entity_poly.pdbx_seq_one_letter_code
_entity_poly.pdbx_strand_id
1 'polypeptide(L)'
;GVDLFLTHGGQNSFTEALSLGTPLVVCPGFGDQFTNARKAVDLGVGLQVERPMPDEDQEAPAAASYRTEVAAAVRRVFGEQPFRSAAAECAEQLRVAGGVSRAVALILDVSTPPGPKNAGKVVAETDASKAVACTAGA
;
A
#
# COMPACT_ATOMS: atom_id res chain seq x y z
N GLY A 1 -17.03 9.85 3.98
CA GLY A 1 -15.82 9.14 4.40
C GLY A 1 -14.82 10.12 4.95
N VAL A 2 -13.61 9.66 5.30
CA VAL A 2 -12.48 10.51 5.67
C VAL A 2 -11.73 10.92 4.39
N ASP A 3 -11.25 12.16 4.32
CA ASP A 3 -10.56 12.71 3.14
C ASP A 3 -9.06 12.39 3.08
N LEU A 4 -8.43 12.22 4.23
CA LEU A 4 -7.01 11.95 4.43
C LEU A 4 -6.82 11.36 5.82
N PHE A 5 -5.89 10.44 5.97
CA PHE A 5 -5.55 9.88 7.28
C PHE A 5 -4.10 10.14 7.68
N LEU A 6 -3.91 10.88 8.78
CA LEU A 6 -2.63 11.05 9.46
C LEU A 6 -2.43 9.89 10.44
N THR A 7 -1.40 9.08 10.22
CA THR A 7 -1.16 7.86 11.01
C THR A 7 0.32 7.61 11.22
N HIS A 8 0.67 6.86 12.26
CA HIS A 8 2.02 6.31 12.43
C HIS A 8 2.40 5.23 11.40
N GLY A 9 1.45 4.68 10.65
CA GLY A 9 1.73 3.65 9.63
C GLY A 9 1.73 2.21 10.13
N GLY A 10 1.12 1.93 11.29
CA GLY A 10 0.87 0.56 11.74
C GLY A 10 0.05 -0.23 10.71
N GLN A 11 0.36 -1.51 10.53
CA GLN A 11 -0.12 -2.32 9.41
C GLN A 11 -1.66 -2.35 9.25
N ASN A 12 -2.41 -2.45 10.36
CA ASN A 12 -3.88 -2.49 10.31
C ASN A 12 -4.45 -1.18 9.76
N SER A 13 -4.11 -0.06 10.39
CA SER A 13 -4.56 1.28 9.96
C SER A 13 -4.12 1.63 8.55
N PHE A 14 -2.90 1.23 8.16
CA PHE A 14 -2.40 1.40 6.80
C PHE A 14 -3.27 0.63 5.79
N THR A 15 -3.54 -0.65 6.07
CA THR A 15 -4.35 -1.52 5.19
C THR A 15 -5.79 -1.04 5.10
N GLU A 16 -6.41 -0.63 6.21
CA GLU A 16 -7.76 -0.07 6.23
C GLU A 16 -7.86 1.19 5.34
N ALA A 17 -6.91 2.12 5.47
CA ALA A 17 -6.89 3.32 4.65
C ALA A 17 -6.80 3.01 3.15
N LEU A 18 -5.90 2.10 2.76
CA LEU A 18 -5.77 1.67 1.37
C LEU A 18 -7.03 0.97 0.86
N SER A 19 -7.66 0.12 1.69
CA SER A 19 -8.89 -0.57 1.30
C SER A 19 -10.08 0.36 1.10
N LEU A 20 -10.07 1.54 1.77
CA LEU A 20 -11.09 2.58 1.66
C LEU A 20 -10.72 3.68 0.66
N GLY A 21 -9.56 3.58 0.00
CA GLY A 21 -9.08 4.60 -0.93
C GLY A 21 -8.78 5.94 -0.28
N THR A 22 -8.37 5.93 0.99
CA THR A 22 -8.03 7.14 1.74
C THR A 22 -6.52 7.40 1.67
N PRO A 23 -6.08 8.55 1.13
CA PRO A 23 -4.67 8.90 1.07
C PRO A 23 -4.08 9.22 2.46
N LEU A 24 -2.76 9.12 2.57
CA LEU A 24 -2.05 9.01 3.84
C LEU A 24 -1.01 10.11 4.06
N VAL A 25 -0.87 10.53 5.33
CA VAL A 25 0.38 11.12 5.83
C VAL A 25 0.90 10.19 6.92
N VAL A 26 2.11 9.67 6.72
CA VAL A 26 2.68 8.63 7.59
C VAL A 26 3.82 9.21 8.40
N CYS A 27 3.72 9.07 9.72
CA CYS A 27 4.68 9.56 10.70
C CYS A 27 5.27 8.39 11.51
N PRO A 28 6.18 7.60 10.92
CA PRO A 28 6.65 6.35 11.49
C PRO A 28 7.42 6.59 12.79
N GLY A 29 7.25 5.67 13.75
CA GLY A 29 7.97 5.68 15.03
C GLY A 29 8.88 4.47 15.21
N PHE A 30 8.41 3.26 14.88
CA PHE A 30 9.18 2.03 15.12
C PHE A 30 8.74 0.86 14.24
N GLY A 31 9.57 -0.18 14.17
CA GLY A 31 9.23 -1.46 13.56
C GLY A 31 8.91 -1.36 12.07
N ASP A 32 7.79 -1.98 11.66
CA ASP A 32 7.33 -2.05 10.27
C ASP A 32 6.75 -0.72 9.74
N GLN A 33 6.51 0.26 10.62
CA GLN A 33 5.95 1.57 10.26
C GLN A 33 6.77 2.30 9.21
N PHE A 34 8.10 2.22 9.27
CA PHE A 34 8.99 2.81 8.26
C PHE A 34 8.82 2.18 6.88
N THR A 35 8.62 0.85 6.85
CA THR A 35 8.37 0.13 5.59
C THR A 35 7.01 0.54 5.01
N ASN A 36 6.00 0.71 5.84
CA ASN A 36 4.67 1.15 5.40
C ASN A 36 4.67 2.63 4.94
N ALA A 37 5.43 3.49 5.62
CA ALA A 37 5.62 4.87 5.18
C ALA A 37 6.27 4.93 3.79
N ARG A 38 7.33 4.14 3.56
CA ARG A 38 7.97 4.01 2.24
C ARG A 38 7.00 3.48 1.19
N LYS A 39 6.22 2.44 1.49
CA LYS A 39 5.17 1.95 0.57
C LYS A 39 4.17 3.06 0.22
N ALA A 40 3.78 3.91 1.17
CA ALA A 40 2.86 5.01 0.91
C ALA A 40 3.40 5.97 -0.16
N VAL A 41 4.70 6.29 -0.06
CA VAL A 41 5.40 7.14 -1.03
C VAL A 41 5.57 6.43 -2.36
N ASP A 42 6.05 5.19 -2.36
CA ASP A 42 6.33 4.41 -3.57
C ASP A 42 5.05 4.15 -4.38
N LEU A 43 3.90 3.96 -3.71
CA LEU A 43 2.58 3.80 -4.35
C LEU A 43 1.93 5.14 -4.73
N GLY A 44 2.51 6.28 -4.34
CA GLY A 44 1.92 7.60 -4.59
C GLY A 44 0.63 7.89 -3.81
N VAL A 45 0.32 7.08 -2.79
CA VAL A 45 -0.92 7.19 -1.98
C VAL A 45 -0.74 8.12 -0.78
N GLY A 46 0.48 8.59 -0.50
CA GLY A 46 0.74 9.46 0.62
C GLY A 46 2.16 9.99 0.71
N LEU A 47 2.43 10.72 1.79
CA LEU A 47 3.76 11.24 2.13
C LEU A 47 4.23 10.71 3.48
N GLN A 48 5.55 10.58 3.61
CA GLN A 48 6.22 10.29 4.88
C GLN A 48 6.75 11.59 5.49
N VAL A 49 6.55 11.75 6.80
CA VAL A 49 7.16 12.83 7.60
C VAL A 49 7.91 12.18 8.75
N GLU A 50 9.23 12.36 8.77
CA GLU A 50 10.09 11.75 9.78
C GLU A 50 9.85 12.37 11.15
N ARG A 51 9.78 11.51 12.17
CA ARG A 51 9.72 11.98 13.56
C ARG A 51 11.13 12.39 14.01
N PRO A 52 11.31 13.61 14.54
CA PRO A 52 12.60 14.00 15.08
C PRO A 52 12.91 13.24 16.36
N MET A 53 14.21 13.04 16.62
CA MET A 53 14.76 12.52 17.87
C MET A 53 15.71 13.58 18.46
N PRO A 54 15.17 14.65 19.07
CA PRO A 54 15.98 15.74 19.59
C PRO A 54 16.62 15.38 20.94
N ASP A 55 17.70 16.10 21.28
CA ASP A 55 18.19 16.20 22.66
C ASP A 55 17.18 16.97 23.53
N GLU A 56 17.24 16.82 24.86
CA GLU A 56 16.25 17.39 25.80
C GLU A 56 16.07 18.91 25.66
N ASP A 57 17.15 19.66 25.41
CA ASP A 57 17.12 21.11 25.24
C ASP A 57 16.58 21.55 23.86
N GLN A 58 16.42 20.60 22.93
CA GLN A 58 15.94 20.82 21.56
C GLN A 58 14.52 20.30 21.30
N GLU A 59 13.82 19.79 22.31
CA GLU A 59 12.46 19.22 22.16
C GLU A 59 11.46 20.23 21.60
N ALA A 60 11.39 21.43 22.18
CA ALA A 60 10.45 22.47 21.77
C ALA A 60 10.64 22.95 20.32
N PRO A 61 11.87 23.32 19.87
CA PRO A 61 12.08 23.69 18.48
C PRO A 61 11.85 22.51 17.51
N ALA A 62 12.26 21.30 17.86
CA ALA A 62 12.02 20.11 17.03
C ALA A 62 10.52 19.83 16.86
N ALA A 63 9.73 19.92 17.94
CA ALA A 63 8.28 19.77 17.88
C ALA A 63 7.61 20.85 17.02
N ALA A 64 8.13 22.09 17.04
CA ALA A 64 7.63 23.18 16.20
C ALA A 64 7.93 22.95 14.72
N SER A 65 9.15 22.51 14.37
CA SER A 65 9.49 22.13 12.98
C SER A 65 8.62 20.99 12.50
N TYR A 66 8.53 19.92 13.28
CA TYR A 66 7.76 18.73 12.95
C TYR A 66 6.27 19.04 12.74
N ARG A 67 5.65 19.88 13.59
CA ARG A 67 4.28 20.35 13.37
C ARG A 67 4.12 21.08 12.04
N THR A 68 5.10 21.88 11.65
CA THR A 68 5.10 22.63 10.39
C THR A 68 5.19 21.69 9.19
N GLU A 69 6.08 20.71 9.25
CA GLU A 69 6.26 19.69 8.22
C GLU A 69 5.02 18.80 8.05
N VAL A 70 4.46 18.31 9.16
CA VAL A 70 3.21 17.52 9.14
C VAL A 70 2.07 18.35 8.56
N ALA A 71 1.92 19.62 8.97
CA ALA A 71 0.88 20.49 8.44
C ALA A 71 1.06 20.74 6.92
N ALA A 72 2.30 20.89 6.44
CA ALA A 72 2.58 21.02 5.02
C ALA A 72 2.22 19.74 4.25
N ALA A 73 2.61 18.57 4.77
CA ALA A 73 2.28 17.27 4.17
C ALA A 73 0.76 17.05 4.10
N VAL A 74 0.03 17.36 5.18
CA VAL A 74 -1.44 17.27 5.21
C VAL A 74 -2.09 18.16 4.16
N ARG A 75 -1.68 19.44 4.08
CA ARG A 75 -2.22 20.37 3.06
C ARG A 75 -1.95 19.86 1.65
N ARG A 76 -0.75 19.32 1.42
CA ARG A 76 -0.33 18.79 0.13
C ARG A 76 -1.15 17.58 -0.28
N VAL A 77 -1.21 16.55 0.57
CA VAL A 77 -1.96 15.31 0.28
C VAL A 77 -3.45 15.58 0.16
N PHE A 78 -4.01 16.52 0.94
CA PHE A 78 -5.41 16.89 0.84
C PHE A 78 -5.74 17.65 -0.46
N GLY A 79 -4.84 18.54 -0.90
CA GLY A 79 -5.06 19.44 -2.04
C GLY A 79 -4.62 18.90 -3.40
N GLU A 80 -3.65 17.98 -3.45
CA GLU A 80 -3.14 17.41 -4.70
C GLU A 80 -3.96 16.17 -5.09
N GLN A 81 -4.63 16.25 -6.24
CA GLN A 81 -5.48 15.19 -6.78
C GLN A 81 -4.77 13.82 -6.95
N PRO A 82 -3.49 13.73 -7.36
CA PRO A 82 -2.82 12.44 -7.59
C PRO A 82 -2.88 11.47 -6.41
N PHE A 83 -2.80 11.95 -5.17
CA PHE A 83 -2.87 11.07 -3.99
C PHE A 83 -4.23 10.39 -3.87
N ARG A 84 -5.32 11.10 -4.16
CA ARG A 84 -6.68 10.54 -4.15
C ARG A 84 -6.88 9.53 -5.27
N SER A 85 -6.37 9.83 -6.46
CA SER A 85 -6.42 8.89 -7.60
C SER A 85 -5.67 7.60 -7.29
N ALA A 86 -4.42 7.71 -6.80
CA ALA A 86 -3.60 6.56 -6.45
C ALA A 86 -4.24 5.73 -5.33
N ALA A 87 -4.79 6.38 -4.30
CA ALA A 87 -5.47 5.68 -3.22
C ALA A 87 -6.72 4.94 -3.71
N ALA A 88 -7.53 5.57 -4.57
CA ALA A 88 -8.69 4.94 -5.18
C ALA A 88 -8.32 3.75 -6.07
N GLU A 89 -7.23 3.87 -6.84
CA GLU A 89 -6.70 2.77 -7.65
C GLU A 89 -6.23 1.61 -6.77
N CYS A 90 -5.48 1.87 -5.70
CA CYS A 90 -5.08 0.86 -4.73
C CYS A 90 -6.30 0.15 -4.10
N ALA A 91 -7.34 0.90 -3.73
CA ALA A 91 -8.55 0.32 -3.16
C ALA A 91 -9.24 -0.63 -4.14
N GLU A 92 -9.34 -0.23 -5.41
CA GLU A 92 -9.91 -1.07 -6.46
C GLU A 92 -9.07 -2.33 -6.69
N GLN A 93 -7.74 -2.20 -6.75
CA GLN A 93 -6.82 -3.33 -6.87
C GLN A 93 -6.99 -4.32 -5.70
N LEU A 94 -7.10 -3.84 -4.45
CA LEU A 94 -7.36 -4.67 -3.28
C LEU A 94 -8.71 -5.36 -3.35
N ARG A 95 -9.76 -4.66 -3.82
CA ARG A 95 -11.10 -5.22 -3.98
C ARG A 95 -11.13 -6.35 -5.01
N VAL A 96 -10.55 -6.13 -6.20
CA VAL A 96 -10.53 -7.15 -7.28
C VAL A 96 -9.57 -8.30 -6.98
N ALA A 97 -8.63 -8.13 -6.05
CA ALA A 97 -7.75 -9.20 -5.62
C ALA A 97 -8.51 -10.36 -4.94
N GLY A 98 -9.75 -10.15 -4.47
CA GLY A 98 -10.63 -11.21 -3.95
C GLY A 98 -10.42 -11.59 -2.48
N GLY A 99 -9.47 -10.93 -1.80
CA GLY A 99 -9.27 -10.96 -0.36
C GLY A 99 -9.23 -12.37 0.26
N VAL A 100 -9.89 -12.52 1.40
CA VAL A 100 -9.88 -13.75 2.21
C VAL A 100 -10.40 -14.96 1.42
N SER A 101 -11.49 -14.79 0.68
CA SER A 101 -12.10 -15.90 -0.08
C SER A 101 -11.14 -16.49 -1.12
N ARG A 102 -10.44 -15.64 -1.87
CA ARG A 102 -9.42 -16.10 -2.83
C ARG A 102 -8.22 -16.72 -2.13
N ALA A 103 -7.76 -16.12 -1.04
CA ALA A 103 -6.63 -16.67 -0.27
C ALA A 103 -6.93 -18.08 0.25
N VAL A 104 -8.13 -18.30 0.79
CA VAL A 104 -8.59 -19.63 1.25
C VAL A 104 -8.63 -20.62 0.08
N ALA A 105 -9.19 -20.23 -1.06
CA ALA A 105 -9.24 -21.09 -2.24
C ALA A 105 -7.83 -21.53 -2.69
N LEU A 106 -6.87 -20.61 -2.74
CA LEU A 106 -5.48 -20.90 -3.11
C LEU A 106 -4.78 -21.81 -2.10
N ILE A 107 -4.98 -21.59 -0.79
CA ILE A 107 -4.40 -22.42 0.27
C ILE A 107 -4.95 -23.85 0.19
N LEU A 108 -6.26 -24.00 -0.04
CA LEU A 108 -6.88 -25.32 -0.15
C LEU A 108 -6.42 -26.06 -1.41
N ASP A 109 -6.27 -25.36 -2.54
CA ASP A 109 -5.77 -25.93 -3.79
C ASP A 109 -4.37 -26.57 -3.60
N VAL A 110 -3.42 -25.84 -3.00
CA VAL A 110 -2.07 -26.37 -2.73
C VAL A 110 -2.04 -27.46 -1.64
N SER A 111 -3.06 -27.49 -0.77
CA SER A 111 -3.15 -28.49 0.31
C SER A 111 -3.77 -29.81 -0.15
N THR A 112 -4.35 -29.86 -1.36
CA THR A 112 -4.82 -31.13 -1.92
C THR A 112 -3.62 -31.97 -2.37
N PRO A 113 -3.41 -33.19 -1.81
CA PRO A 113 -2.35 -34.06 -2.30
C PRO A 113 -2.63 -34.38 -3.77
N PRO A 114 -1.59 -34.52 -4.62
CA PRO A 114 -1.80 -34.90 -6.00
C PRO A 114 -2.59 -36.20 -6.02
N GLY A 115 -3.74 -36.18 -6.68
CA GLY A 115 -4.56 -37.38 -6.88
C GLY A 115 -3.72 -38.50 -7.50
N PRO A 116 -4.16 -39.76 -7.42
CA PRO A 116 -3.48 -40.86 -8.09
C PRO A 116 -3.25 -40.47 -9.55
N LYS A 117 -1.99 -40.51 -10.00
CA LYS A 117 -1.62 -40.22 -11.39
C LYS A 117 -2.43 -41.15 -12.29
N ASN A 118 -3.49 -40.63 -12.91
CA ASN A 118 -4.09 -41.31 -14.04
C ASN A 118 -3.05 -41.29 -15.15
N ALA A 119 -2.36 -42.42 -15.31
CA ALA A 119 -1.55 -42.70 -16.48
C ALA A 119 -2.46 -42.60 -17.71
N GLY A 120 -2.35 -41.50 -18.45
CA GLY A 120 -2.97 -41.36 -19.77
C GLY A 120 -3.98 -40.23 -19.90
N LYS A 121 -3.48 -39.01 -20.11
CA LYS A 121 -3.74 -38.28 -21.37
C LYS A 121 -2.78 -37.10 -21.46
N VAL A 122 -1.79 -37.22 -22.33
CA VAL A 122 -1.06 -36.06 -22.85
C VAL A 122 -2.09 -35.24 -23.63
N VAL A 123 -2.36 -34.02 -23.19
CA VAL A 123 -3.08 -33.03 -24.00
C VAL A 123 -2.14 -31.86 -24.19
N ALA A 124 -1.92 -31.52 -25.46
CA ALA A 124 -0.86 -30.66 -25.95
C ALA A 124 -0.91 -29.26 -25.34
N GLU A 125 0.28 -28.80 -24.94
CA GLU A 125 0.58 -27.42 -24.61
C GLU A 125 0.37 -26.56 -25.85
N THR A 126 -0.55 -25.59 -25.78
CA THR A 126 -0.64 -24.54 -26.80
C THR A 126 -0.10 -23.26 -26.17
N ASP A 127 1.09 -22.89 -26.65
CA ASP A 127 1.84 -21.69 -26.27
C ASP A 127 1.04 -20.43 -26.61
N ALA A 128 0.75 -19.62 -25.60
CA ALA A 128 0.21 -18.26 -25.73
C ALA A 128 1.18 -17.24 -25.12
N SER A 129 2.48 -17.41 -25.38
CA SER A 129 3.46 -16.35 -25.21
C SER A 129 3.33 -15.34 -26.35
N LYS A 130 2.49 -14.31 -26.18
CA LYS A 130 2.66 -12.95 -26.76
C LYS A 130 1.43 -12.09 -26.51
N ALA A 131 1.51 -11.19 -25.52
CA ALA A 131 1.05 -9.80 -25.60
C ALA A 131 1.31 -9.07 -24.27
N VAL A 132 2.57 -8.74 -23.99
CA VAL A 132 2.88 -7.56 -23.17
C VAL A 132 3.67 -6.63 -24.09
N ALA A 133 2.99 -5.61 -24.61
CA ALA A 133 3.62 -4.47 -25.24
C ALA A 133 3.25 -3.23 -24.42
N CYS A 134 4.26 -2.75 -23.72
CA CYS A 134 4.39 -1.41 -23.16
C CYS A 134 4.01 -0.34 -24.21
N THR A 135 3.17 0.62 -23.85
CA THR A 135 3.13 1.92 -24.53
C THR A 135 3.47 3.01 -23.53
N ALA A 136 4.75 3.34 -23.48
CA ALA A 136 5.26 4.60 -22.99
C ALA A 136 5.48 5.54 -24.19
N GLY A 137 5.00 6.78 -24.06
CA GLY A 137 5.59 7.98 -24.67
C GLY A 137 4.98 8.49 -25.99
N ALA A 138 4.25 9.59 -25.89
CA ALA A 138 4.70 10.91 -26.36
C ALA A 138 3.93 12.01 -25.61
#